data_AF-A0A7S0AM44-F1
#
_entry.id   AF-A0A7S0AM44-F1
#
_cell.length_a   1.000
_cell.length_b   1.000
_cell.length_c   1.000
_cell.angle_alpha   90.00
_cell.angle_beta   90.00
_cell.angle_gamma   90.00
#
_symmetry.space_group_name_H-M   'P 1'
#
loop_
_entity.id
_entity.type
_entity.pdbx_description
1 polymer ?
#
loop_
_entity_poly.entity_id
_entity_poly.type
_entity_poly.pdbx_seq_one_letter_code
_entity_poly.pdbx_strand_id
1 'polypeptide(L)'
;AEAGKQADEMLSHNHVEHVLPTNTYRKYWMEQWPDEEMKTAWTHRLGNLALMSRKSTAKESNNVFGEKKERYKKEIAPLTQHIAEIDIWNKFALTENHHKIVDLIGDVWGV
;
A
#
# COMPACT_ATOMS: atom_id res chain seq x y z
N ALA A 1 23.04 13.89 14.27
CA ALA A 1 21.82 14.19 15.06
C ALA A 1 20.95 15.30 14.43
N GLU A 2 20.93 15.41 13.09
CA GLU A 2 20.11 16.39 12.36
C GLU A 2 19.24 15.68 11.32
N ALA A 3 19.79 14.68 10.64
CA ALA A 3 19.04 13.69 9.86
C ALA A 3 18.01 12.91 10.70
N GLY A 4 18.31 12.61 11.97
CA GLY A 4 17.36 11.93 12.88
C GLY A 4 16.18 12.81 13.28
N LYS A 5 16.40 14.13 13.43
CA LYS A 5 15.34 15.10 13.72
C LYS A 5 14.46 15.36 12.50
N GLN A 6 15.04 15.49 11.31
CA GLN A 6 14.27 15.59 10.06
C GLN A 6 13.47 14.33 9.76
N ALA A 7 14.03 13.15 10.04
CA ALA A 7 13.30 11.90 9.95
C ALA A 7 12.13 11.87 10.95
N ASP A 8 12.34 12.20 12.23
CA ASP A 8 11.26 12.27 13.23
C ASP A 8 10.18 13.31 12.88
N GLU A 9 10.56 14.47 12.35
CA GLU A 9 9.63 15.53 11.95
C GLU A 9 8.86 15.16 10.66
N MET A 10 9.48 14.44 9.72
CA MET A 10 8.80 13.80 8.58
C MET A 10 7.87 12.64 9.01
N LEU A 11 8.29 11.84 9.98
CA LEU A 11 7.50 10.73 10.52
C LEU A 11 6.26 11.23 11.28
N SER A 12 6.23 12.51 11.70
CA SER A 12 5.11 13.11 12.45
C SER A 12 3.77 13.13 11.71
N HIS A 13 3.74 12.88 10.39
CA HIS A 13 2.50 12.82 9.60
C HIS A 13 2.49 11.66 8.59
N ASN A 14 2.91 10.46 9.01
CA ASN A 14 2.70 9.29 8.17
C ASN A 14 1.23 8.84 8.17
N HIS A 15 0.74 8.48 7.00
CA HIS A 15 -0.62 7.99 6.80
C HIS A 15 -0.61 6.60 6.18
N VAL A 16 -1.50 5.74 6.65
CA VAL A 16 -1.73 4.43 6.04
C VAL A 16 -2.76 4.58 4.92
N GLU A 17 -2.38 4.17 3.73
CA GLU A 17 -3.26 4.08 2.56
C GLU A 17 -3.51 2.62 2.20
N HIS A 18 -4.73 2.29 1.79
CA HIS A 18 -5.03 1.01 1.16
C HIS A 18 -4.70 1.06 -0.33
N VAL A 19 -3.90 0.11 -0.84
CA VAL A 19 -3.56 0.03 -2.27
C VAL A 19 -4.80 -0.33 -3.08
N LEU A 20 -5.40 -1.50 -2.79
CA LEU A 20 -6.78 -1.85 -3.14
C LEU A 20 -7.72 -1.03 -2.24
N PRO A 21 -8.53 -0.10 -2.78
CA PRO A 21 -9.34 0.80 -1.98
C PRO A 21 -10.47 0.07 -1.24
N THR A 22 -10.85 0.56 -0.07
CA THR A 22 -11.99 0.02 0.71
C THR A 22 -13.34 0.23 0.01
N ASN A 23 -13.46 1.30 -0.77
CA ASN A 23 -14.61 1.55 -1.63
C ASN A 23 -14.15 1.63 -3.10
N THR A 24 -14.43 0.58 -3.86
CA THR A 24 -14.04 0.45 -5.26
C THR A 24 -15.18 0.86 -6.20
N TYR A 25 -15.34 2.15 -6.47
CA TYR A 25 -16.29 2.62 -7.48
C TYR A 25 -15.71 2.75 -8.90
N ARG A 26 -14.39 2.59 -9.08
CA ARG A 26 -13.78 2.66 -10.42
C ARG A 26 -13.79 1.31 -11.11
N LYS A 27 -14.17 1.31 -12.40
CA LYS A 27 -14.19 0.11 -13.27
C LYS A 27 -12.89 -0.70 -13.22
N TYR A 28 -11.74 -0.05 -13.20
CA TYR A 28 -10.44 -0.71 -13.06
C TYR A 28 -10.37 -1.69 -11.88
N TRP A 29 -10.84 -1.27 -10.70
CA TRP A 29 -10.80 -2.12 -9.51
C TRP A 29 -11.79 -3.28 -9.61
N MET A 30 -12.95 -3.09 -10.24
CA MET A 30 -13.91 -4.16 -10.52
C MET A 30 -13.35 -5.18 -11.52
N GLU A 31 -12.52 -4.74 -12.47
CA GLU A 31 -11.87 -5.64 -13.44
C GLU A 31 -10.70 -6.42 -12.83
N GLN A 32 -9.89 -5.78 -11.98
CA GLN A 32 -8.76 -6.44 -11.31
C GLN A 32 -9.18 -7.31 -10.11
N TRP A 33 -10.31 -6.98 -9.50
CA TRP A 33 -10.91 -7.67 -8.35
C TRP A 33 -12.40 -7.93 -8.59
N PRO A 34 -12.75 -8.83 -9.53
CA PRO A 34 -14.14 -9.11 -9.90
C PRO A 34 -14.91 -9.93 -8.85
N ASP A 35 -14.18 -10.66 -8.00
CA ASP A 35 -14.74 -11.44 -6.90
C ASP A 35 -14.84 -10.56 -5.64
N GLU A 36 -16.07 -10.21 -5.28
CA GLU A 36 -16.37 -9.34 -4.14
C GLU A 36 -16.04 -9.96 -2.78
N GLU A 37 -16.20 -11.28 -2.63
CA GLU A 37 -15.86 -11.99 -1.39
C GLU A 37 -14.35 -11.98 -1.19
N MET A 38 -13.61 -12.30 -2.24
CA MET A 38 -12.16 -12.23 -2.25
C MET A 38 -11.66 -10.81 -1.99
N LYS A 39 -12.23 -9.81 -2.67
CA LYS A 39 -11.88 -8.40 -2.44
C LYS A 39 -12.05 -8.01 -0.97
N THR A 40 -13.19 -8.36 -0.37
CA THR A 40 -13.47 -8.09 1.04
C THR A 40 -12.45 -8.76 1.97
N ALA A 41 -12.13 -10.03 1.71
CA ALA A 41 -11.18 -10.81 2.51
C ALA A 41 -9.74 -10.25 2.48
N TRP A 42 -9.35 -9.57 1.40
CA TRP A 42 -7.99 -9.06 1.18
C TRP A 42 -7.82 -7.56 1.43
N THR A 43 -8.91 -6.78 1.43
CA THR A 43 -8.87 -5.31 1.57
C THR A 43 -8.10 -4.87 2.82
N HIS A 44 -8.27 -5.54 3.95
CA HIS A 44 -7.68 -5.10 5.23
C HIS A 44 -6.39 -5.85 5.61
N ARG A 45 -5.78 -6.59 4.68
CA ARG A 45 -4.54 -7.35 4.95
C ARG A 45 -3.32 -6.43 4.93
N LEU A 46 -2.29 -6.78 5.70
CA LEU A 46 -1.04 -6.02 5.80
C LEU A 46 -0.39 -5.78 4.43
N GLY A 47 -0.44 -6.78 3.53
CA GLY A 47 0.08 -6.65 2.18
C GLY A 47 -0.64 -5.60 1.32
N ASN A 48 -1.80 -5.10 1.76
CA ASN A 48 -2.57 -4.06 1.07
C ASN A 48 -2.31 -2.65 1.62
N LEU A 49 -1.42 -2.48 2.58
CA LEU A 49 -1.17 -1.19 3.23
C LEU A 49 0.12 -0.55 2.71
N ALA A 50 0.03 0.72 2.34
CA ALA A 50 1.16 1.55 1.97
C ALA A 50 1.32 2.68 2.99
N LEU A 51 2.57 2.95 3.40
CA LEU A 51 2.91 4.08 4.26
C LEU A 51 3.22 5.30 3.41
N MET A 52 2.48 6.39 3.64
CA MET A 52 2.53 7.61 2.85
C MET A 52 2.95 8.80 3.73
N SER A 53 3.81 9.67 3.21
CA SER A 53 4.24 10.92 3.87
C SER A 53 3.16 12.01 3.94
N ARG A 54 2.06 11.84 3.19
CA ARG A 54 0.88 12.72 3.28
C ARG A 54 -0.41 11.94 3.18
N LYS A 55 -1.49 12.52 3.71
CA LYS A 55 -2.82 11.95 3.57
C LYS A 55 -3.30 12.04 2.13
N SER A 56 -3.73 10.90 1.60
CA SER A 56 -4.45 10.85 0.34
C SER A 56 -5.87 11.38 0.49
N THR A 57 -6.31 12.17 -0.47
CA THR A 57 -7.73 12.53 -0.58
C THR A 57 -8.57 11.29 -0.90
N ALA A 58 -9.88 11.35 -0.67
CA ALA A 58 -10.79 10.25 -1.02
C ALA A 58 -10.69 9.87 -2.52
N LYS A 59 -10.51 10.87 -3.39
CA LYS A 59 -10.32 10.68 -4.83
C LYS A 59 -9.02 9.94 -5.14
N GLU A 60 -7.90 10.39 -4.57
CA GLU A 60 -6.58 9.76 -4.77
C GLU A 60 -6.53 8.34 -4.22
N SER A 61 -7.17 8.11 -3.08
CA SER A 61 -7.25 6.79 -2.46
C SER A 61 -7.96 5.78 -3.35
N ASN A 62 -8.84 6.22 -4.25
CA ASN A 62 -9.50 5.34 -5.22
C ASN A 62 -8.96 5.50 -6.66
N ASN A 63 -7.80 6.11 -6.86
CA ASN A 63 -7.14 6.12 -8.16
C ASN A 63 -6.81 4.68 -8.61
N VAL A 64 -6.62 4.50 -9.92
CA VAL A 64 -6.16 3.21 -10.44
C VAL A 64 -4.74 2.94 -9.97
N PHE A 65 -4.32 1.67 -9.94
CA PHE A 65 -3.02 1.32 -9.38
C PHE A 65 -1.85 2.01 -10.07
N GLY A 66 -1.89 2.16 -11.41
CA GLY A 66 -0.84 2.88 -12.15
C GLY A 66 -0.63 4.33 -11.66
N GLU A 67 -1.72 5.05 -11.37
CA GLU A 67 -1.63 6.42 -10.81
C GLU A 67 -1.12 6.42 -9.36
N LYS A 68 -1.48 5.40 -8.56
CA LYS A 68 -0.98 5.22 -7.20
C LYS A 68 0.52 4.93 -7.19
N LYS A 69 0.97 4.02 -8.06
CA LYS A 69 2.38 3.63 -8.26
C LYS A 69 3.28 4.83 -8.51
N GLU A 70 2.87 5.79 -9.32
CA GLU A 70 3.65 7.02 -9.55
C GLU A 70 3.81 7.91 -8.30
N ARG A 71 2.88 7.85 -7.34
CA ARG A 71 3.03 8.52 -6.04
C ARG A 71 3.93 7.71 -5.12
N TYR A 72 3.74 6.40 -5.06
CA TYR A 72 4.52 5.49 -4.21
C TYR A 72 6.02 5.52 -4.52
N LYS A 73 6.41 5.69 -5.79
CA LYS A 73 7.81 5.90 -6.20
C LYS A 73 8.51 7.09 -5.51
N LYS A 74 7.74 8.07 -5.03
CA LYS A 74 8.25 9.30 -4.41
C LYS A 74 8.35 9.20 -2.89
N GLU A 75 7.82 8.13 -2.29
CA GLU A 75 7.86 7.94 -0.84
C GLU A 75 9.24 7.47 -0.40
N ILE A 76 9.62 7.79 0.83
CA ILE A 76 10.89 7.33 1.44
C ILE A 76 10.74 5.91 2.00
N ALA A 77 9.52 5.49 2.34
CA ALA A 77 9.23 4.20 2.94
C ALA A 77 9.57 3.05 1.96
N PRO A 78 10.57 2.19 2.25
CA PRO A 78 11.02 1.16 1.31
C PRO A 78 9.94 0.14 0.95
N LEU A 79 9.06 -0.20 1.90
CA LEU A 79 7.94 -1.12 1.66
C LEU A 79 6.92 -0.53 0.68
N THR A 80 6.68 0.78 0.74
CA THR A 80 5.82 1.49 -0.23
C THR A 80 6.50 1.60 -1.60
N GLN A 81 7.81 1.84 -1.64
CA GLN A 81 8.58 1.84 -2.90
C GLN A 81 8.54 0.48 -3.59
N HIS A 82 8.63 -0.62 -2.82
CA HIS A 82 8.51 -1.97 -3.37
C HIS A 82 7.13 -2.23 -4.03
N ILE A 83 6.04 -1.76 -3.41
CA ILE A 83 4.71 -1.82 -4.02
C ILE A 83 4.71 -1.11 -5.39
N ALA A 84 5.48 -0.02 -5.53
CA ALA A 84 5.61 0.72 -6.77
C ALA A 84 6.39 -0.01 -7.88
N GLU A 85 7.04 -1.13 -7.59
CA GLU A 85 7.73 -1.94 -8.61
C GLU A 85 6.75 -2.89 -9.33
N ILE A 86 5.67 -3.27 -8.65
CA ILE A 86 4.65 -4.20 -9.16
C ILE A 86 3.85 -3.56 -10.30
N ASP A 87 3.51 -4.33 -11.34
CA ASP A 87 2.82 -3.80 -12.51
C ASP A 87 1.30 -3.75 -12.36
N ILE A 88 0.71 -4.80 -11.81
CA ILE A 88 -0.74 -4.95 -11.66
C ILE A 88 -1.05 -5.35 -10.22
N TRP A 89 -1.98 -4.64 -9.59
CA TRP A 89 -2.43 -4.93 -8.24
C TRP A 89 -3.66 -5.83 -8.23
N ASN A 90 -3.45 -7.12 -8.52
CA ASN A 90 -4.47 -8.17 -8.44
C ASN A 90 -4.24 -9.05 -7.19
N LYS A 91 -5.07 -10.09 -7.03
CA LYS A 91 -4.96 -11.04 -5.91
C LYS A 91 -3.56 -11.63 -5.76
N PHE A 92 -2.93 -12.03 -6.86
CA PHE A 92 -1.60 -12.65 -6.84
C PHE A 92 -0.57 -11.68 -6.26
N ALA A 93 -0.48 -10.48 -6.82
CA ALA A 93 0.47 -9.47 -6.35
C ALA A 93 0.26 -9.09 -4.87
N LEU A 94 -0.99 -8.92 -4.43
CA LEU A 94 -1.30 -8.59 -3.05
C LEU A 94 -0.94 -9.75 -2.11
N THR A 95 -1.22 -11.00 -2.51
CA THR A 95 -0.86 -12.20 -1.73
C THR A 95 0.66 -12.32 -1.55
N GLU A 96 1.42 -12.17 -2.63
CA GLU A 96 2.88 -12.21 -2.60
C GLU A 96 3.47 -11.09 -1.72
N ASN A 97 2.96 -9.86 -1.86
CA ASN A 97 3.38 -8.76 -1.00
C ASN A 97 2.99 -9.02 0.47
N HIS A 98 1.83 -9.64 0.72
CA HIS A 98 1.42 -9.97 2.08
C HIS A 98 2.35 -10.99 2.73
N HIS A 99 2.73 -12.06 2.04
CA HIS A 99 3.69 -13.03 2.55
C HIS A 99 5.03 -12.38 2.85
N LYS A 100 5.57 -11.56 1.92
CA LYS A 100 6.82 -10.82 2.15
C LYS A 100 6.77 -9.95 3.42
N ILE A 101 5.66 -9.27 3.66
CA ILE A 101 5.48 -8.44 4.87
C ILE A 101 5.39 -9.29 6.13
N VAL A 102 4.68 -10.42 6.09
CA VAL A 102 4.58 -11.35 7.23
C VAL A 102 5.94 -11.96 7.55
N ASP A 103 6.69 -12.41 6.54
CA ASP A 103 8.04 -12.95 6.71
C ASP A 103 8.98 -11.90 7.33
N LEU A 104 8.95 -10.67 6.82
CA LEU A 104 9.74 -9.56 7.39
C LEU A 104 9.37 -9.27 8.85
N ILE A 105 8.09 -9.39 9.21
CA ILE A 105 7.65 -9.22 10.59
C ILE A 105 8.23 -10.34 11.48
N GLY A 106 8.20 -11.59 11.01
CA GLY A 106 8.84 -12.73 11.69
C GLY A 106 10.35 -12.53 11.87
N ASP A 107 11.04 -12.08 10.82
CA ASP A 107 12.48 -11.85 10.83
C ASP A 107 12.91 -10.75 11.81
N VAL A 108 12.14 -9.66 11.89
CA VAL A 108 12.50 -8.48 12.70
C VAL A 108 12.02 -8.61 14.16
N TRP A 109 10.83 -9.15 14.39
CA TRP A 109 10.21 -9.21 15.72
C TRP A 109 10.20 -10.60 16.36
N GLY A 110 10.57 -11.65 15.63
CA GLY A 110 10.61 -13.03 16.15
C GLY A 110 9.25 -13.58 16.55
N VAL A 111 8.19 -13.17 15.85
CA VAL A 111 6.81 -13.63 16.03
C VAL A 111 6.41 -14.71 15.04
#